data_AF-A0A956P756-F1
#
_entry.id   AF-A0A956P756-F1
#
_cell.length_a   1.000
_cell.length_b   1.000
_cell.length_c   1.000
_cell.angle_alpha   90.00
_cell.angle_beta   90.00
_cell.angle_gamma   90.00
#
_symmetry.space_group_name_H-M   'P 1'
#
loop_
_entity.id
_entity.type
_entity.pdbx_description
1 polymer ?
#
loop_
_entity_poly.entity_id
_entity_poly.type
_entity_poly.pdbx_seq_one_letter_code
_entity_poly.pdbx_strand_id
1 'polypeptide(L)'
;GRDDDCDGVVDESVDADGDGFTICGGDCDDADAARSPGAVEICDGIDNDCDLTVDEGFDADGDGFTSCGGDCDDGDPNINPRVREIPGDEIDQNCNGSLLCGAIPPGTESSGSVAWMIYGGILLVLGGRARRLRRAGRAGRIQ
;
A
#
# COMPACT_ATOMS: atom_id res chain seq x y z
N GLY A 1 50.21 7.38 -24.34
CA GLY A 1 49.12 7.76 -23.44
C GLY A 1 48.07 6.69 -23.52
N ARG A 2 47.43 6.38 -22.40
CA ARG A 2 46.26 5.53 -22.36
C ARG A 2 45.07 6.46 -22.67
N ASP A 3 44.16 5.99 -23.50
CA ASP A 3 42.94 6.68 -23.96
C ASP A 3 41.83 5.90 -23.24
N ASP A 4 41.34 6.50 -22.17
CA ASP A 4 40.48 5.87 -21.17
C ASP A 4 39.03 6.39 -21.29
N ASP A 5 38.75 7.41 -22.13
CA ASP A 5 37.39 7.88 -22.52
C ASP A 5 36.92 7.48 -23.94
N CYS A 6 37.76 6.79 -24.71
CA CYS A 6 37.45 6.23 -26.03
C CYS A 6 36.98 7.25 -27.09
N ASP A 7 37.37 8.51 -26.96
CA ASP A 7 37.09 9.55 -27.98
C ASP A 7 38.19 9.62 -29.07
N GLY A 8 39.29 8.87 -28.87
CA GLY A 8 40.42 8.78 -29.79
C GLY A 8 41.51 9.84 -29.56
N VAL A 9 41.42 10.65 -28.51
CA VAL A 9 42.56 11.38 -27.94
C VAL A 9 43.06 10.68 -26.68
N VAL A 10 44.36 10.83 -26.41
CA VAL A 10 44.90 10.45 -25.10
C VAL A 10 44.34 11.47 -24.11
N ASP A 11 43.32 11.08 -23.37
CA ASP A 11 42.67 11.88 -22.37
C ASP A 11 43.29 11.65 -20.98
N GLU A 12 42.92 12.52 -20.05
CA GLU A 12 43.28 12.49 -18.65
C GLU A 12 42.04 12.27 -17.78
N SER A 13 41.16 11.33 -18.16
CA SER A 13 40.08 10.85 -17.29
C SER A 13 40.68 10.24 -16.02
N VAL A 14 40.74 11.09 -15.01
CA VAL A 14 41.09 10.73 -13.65
C VAL A 14 39.80 10.21 -13.05
N ASP A 15 39.80 8.94 -12.64
CA ASP A 15 38.98 8.43 -11.54
C ASP A 15 38.98 9.50 -10.43
N ALA A 16 37.94 10.34 -10.40
CA ALA A 16 37.99 11.60 -9.69
C ALA A 16 37.67 11.45 -8.20
N ASP A 17 36.98 10.37 -7.84
CA ASP A 17 36.69 9.99 -6.45
C ASP A 17 37.61 8.90 -5.90
N GLY A 18 38.36 8.20 -6.76
CA GLY A 18 39.41 7.27 -6.40
C GLY A 18 38.92 5.86 -6.09
N ASP A 19 37.75 5.45 -6.59
CA ASP A 19 37.18 4.13 -6.33
C ASP A 19 37.65 3.02 -7.28
N GLY A 20 38.39 3.39 -8.32
CA GLY A 20 38.96 2.51 -9.31
C GLY A 20 38.10 2.30 -10.56
N PHE A 21 36.95 2.95 -10.64
CA PHE A 21 36.13 3.07 -11.83
C PHE A 21 36.26 4.48 -12.41
N THR A 22 35.87 4.60 -13.68
CA THR A 22 35.73 5.89 -14.35
C THR A 22 34.35 5.90 -14.99
N ILE A 23 33.84 7.07 -15.38
CA ILE A 23 32.59 7.14 -16.17
C ILE A 23 32.57 6.15 -17.33
N CYS A 24 33.68 6.00 -18.06
CA CYS A 24 33.76 5.05 -19.17
C CYS A 24 34.00 3.60 -18.72
N GLY A 25 34.51 3.40 -17.50
CA GLY A 25 34.61 2.13 -16.82
C GLY A 25 33.29 1.57 -16.28
N GLY A 26 32.19 2.32 -16.40
CA GLY A 26 30.85 1.92 -15.94
C GLY A 26 30.38 2.66 -14.69
N ASP A 27 31.17 3.61 -14.19
CA ASP A 27 30.76 4.50 -13.11
C ASP A 27 29.61 5.41 -13.56
N CYS A 28 28.58 5.50 -12.73
CA CYS A 28 27.43 6.36 -12.96
C CYS A 28 27.59 7.76 -12.32
N ASP A 29 28.59 7.97 -11.45
CA ASP A 29 28.97 9.25 -10.84
C ASP A 29 30.41 9.28 -10.32
N ASP A 30 31.34 9.65 -11.21
CA ASP A 30 32.80 9.86 -11.00
C ASP A 30 33.20 10.80 -9.85
N ALA A 31 32.23 11.45 -9.21
CA ALA A 31 32.45 12.36 -8.11
C ALA A 31 32.11 11.75 -6.74
N ASP A 32 31.60 10.51 -6.70
CA ASP A 32 31.16 9.83 -5.50
C ASP A 32 31.55 8.33 -5.52
N ALA A 33 32.63 8.02 -4.80
CA ALA A 33 33.18 6.66 -4.67
C ALA A 33 32.22 5.63 -4.04
N ALA A 34 31.06 6.06 -3.55
CA ALA A 34 30.00 5.16 -3.09
C ALA A 34 29.01 4.77 -4.20
N ARG A 35 29.19 5.29 -5.42
CA ARG A 35 28.28 5.16 -6.55
C ARG A 35 28.97 4.57 -7.78
N SER A 36 29.31 3.29 -7.72
CA SER A 36 30.07 2.61 -8.77
C SER A 36 29.74 1.12 -8.91
N PRO A 37 30.16 0.46 -10.00
CA PRO A 37 29.84 -0.94 -10.27
C PRO A 37 30.04 -1.89 -9.08
N GLY A 38 28.93 -2.42 -8.57
CA GLY A 38 28.91 -3.38 -7.46
C GLY A 38 29.12 -2.77 -6.07
N ALA A 39 28.90 -1.46 -5.92
CA ALA A 39 28.69 -0.84 -4.62
C ALA A 39 27.48 -1.47 -3.89
N VAL A 40 27.32 -1.15 -2.61
CA VAL A 40 26.18 -1.63 -1.84
C VAL A 40 25.05 -0.63 -1.96
N GLU A 41 23.90 -1.08 -2.44
CA GLU A 41 22.67 -0.30 -2.42
C GLU A 41 22.29 0.13 -0.99
N ILE A 42 21.94 1.39 -0.86
CA ILE A 42 21.43 1.99 0.36
C ILE A 42 20.11 2.62 -0.01
N CYS A 43 19.06 2.40 0.79
CA CYS A 43 17.81 3.05 0.47
C CYS A 43 17.85 4.59 0.60
N ASP A 44 18.17 5.23 -0.51
CA ASP A 44 18.19 6.67 -0.70
C ASP A 44 17.55 7.11 -2.03
N GLY A 45 17.04 6.15 -2.82
CA GLY A 45 16.41 6.40 -4.11
C GLY A 45 17.41 6.65 -5.24
N ILE A 46 18.67 6.26 -5.06
CA ILE A 46 19.75 6.39 -6.03
C ILE A 46 20.28 4.99 -6.36
N ASP A 47 20.62 4.78 -7.63
CA ASP A 47 21.40 3.62 -8.09
C ASP A 47 22.86 3.81 -7.61
N ASN A 48 23.24 3.09 -6.56
CA ASN A 48 24.57 3.14 -5.98
C ASN A 48 25.51 2.16 -6.70
N ASP A 49 25.02 1.03 -7.19
CA ASP A 49 25.86 -0.01 -7.79
C ASP A 49 25.99 0.08 -9.32
N CYS A 50 25.37 1.09 -9.92
CA CYS A 50 25.35 1.43 -11.33
C CYS A 50 24.82 0.31 -12.24
N ASP A 51 23.88 -0.52 -11.76
CA ASP A 51 23.30 -1.62 -12.53
C ASP A 51 21.99 -1.25 -13.29
N LEU A 52 21.58 0.03 -13.20
CA LEU A 52 20.35 0.61 -13.76
C LEU A 52 19.07 0.26 -13.00
N THR A 53 19.17 -0.42 -11.87
CA THR A 53 18.10 -0.56 -10.89
C THR A 53 18.41 0.30 -9.67
N VAL A 54 17.36 0.66 -8.93
CA VAL A 54 17.49 1.58 -7.79
C VAL A 54 16.99 0.81 -6.59
N ASP A 55 17.83 0.72 -5.56
CA ASP A 55 17.49 0.09 -4.29
C ASP A 55 17.00 -1.38 -4.46
N GLU A 56 17.46 -2.14 -5.45
CA GLU A 56 16.94 -3.49 -5.78
C GLU A 56 17.20 -4.52 -4.69
N GLY A 57 18.16 -4.28 -3.80
CA GLY A 57 18.33 -5.03 -2.55
C GLY A 57 17.17 -4.89 -1.55
N PHE A 58 16.20 -4.01 -1.83
CA PHE A 58 15.07 -3.67 -0.98
C PHE A 58 13.70 -3.96 -1.63
N ASP A 59 13.66 -4.70 -2.75
CA ASP A 59 12.45 -5.23 -3.41
C ASP A 59 12.42 -6.76 -3.23
N ALA A 60 11.88 -7.23 -2.11
CA ALA A 60 11.98 -8.64 -1.73
C ALA A 60 10.97 -9.56 -2.45
N ASP A 61 9.91 -8.99 -3.05
CA ASP A 61 8.91 -9.74 -3.81
C ASP A 61 8.98 -9.57 -5.34
N GLY A 62 9.77 -8.60 -5.81
CA GLY A 62 10.10 -8.38 -7.21
C GLY A 62 9.01 -7.67 -8.01
N ASP A 63 8.19 -6.82 -7.37
CA ASP A 63 7.12 -6.08 -8.05
C ASP A 63 7.56 -4.70 -8.60
N GLY A 64 8.80 -4.30 -8.30
CA GLY A 64 9.41 -3.04 -8.69
C GLY A 64 9.11 -1.86 -7.76
N PHE A 65 8.53 -2.12 -6.58
CA PHE A 65 8.49 -1.20 -5.45
C PHE A 65 9.37 -1.74 -4.34
N THR A 66 10.21 -0.87 -3.80
CA THR A 66 11.07 -1.24 -2.69
C THR A 66 10.36 -0.93 -1.37
N SER A 67 10.70 -1.66 -0.31
CA SER A 67 10.28 -1.41 1.08
C SER A 67 10.45 0.04 1.54
N CYS A 68 11.34 0.78 0.89
CA CYS A 68 11.57 2.18 1.15
C CYS A 68 11.11 3.13 0.02
N GLY A 69 10.84 2.58 -1.17
CA GLY A 69 10.13 3.21 -2.29
C GLY A 69 8.60 3.28 -2.09
N GLY A 70 8.11 2.90 -0.91
CA GLY A 70 6.71 3.04 -0.52
C GLY A 70 5.93 1.74 -0.54
N ASP A 71 6.59 0.59 -0.72
CA ASP A 71 5.97 -0.70 -0.46
C ASP A 71 5.72 -0.88 1.04
N CYS A 72 4.47 -1.15 1.39
CA CYS A 72 4.03 -1.37 2.76
C CYS A 72 4.01 -2.86 3.16
N ASP A 73 4.14 -3.79 2.21
CA ASP A 73 4.31 -5.22 2.42
C ASP A 73 5.20 -5.82 1.31
N ASP A 74 6.51 -5.57 1.42
CA ASP A 74 7.59 -6.05 0.53
C ASP A 74 7.76 -7.60 0.49
N GLY A 75 6.78 -8.33 1.02
CA GLY A 75 6.67 -9.79 0.92
C GLY A 75 5.47 -10.26 0.08
N ASP A 76 4.64 -9.35 -0.43
CA ASP A 76 3.47 -9.63 -1.26
C ASP A 76 3.40 -8.69 -2.48
N PRO A 77 3.69 -9.18 -3.71
CA PRO A 77 3.75 -8.35 -4.92
C PRO A 77 2.37 -7.83 -5.38
N ASN A 78 1.32 -8.10 -4.61
CA ASN A 78 -0.03 -7.55 -4.79
C ASN A 78 -0.34 -6.42 -3.79
N ILE A 79 0.60 -6.00 -2.95
CA ILE A 79 0.45 -4.90 -2.01
C ILE A 79 1.54 -3.88 -2.32
N ASN A 80 1.22 -2.87 -3.13
CA ASN A 80 2.16 -1.81 -3.51
C ASN A 80 1.43 -0.55 -4.00
N PRO A 81 2.08 0.63 -4.06
CA PRO A 81 1.47 1.90 -4.45
C PRO A 81 0.66 1.95 -5.76
N ARG A 82 0.84 0.98 -6.67
CA ARG A 82 0.12 0.92 -7.96
C ARG A 82 -1.12 0.03 -7.94
N VAL A 83 -1.32 -0.77 -6.90
CA VAL A 83 -2.46 -1.68 -6.81
C VAL A 83 -3.75 -0.89 -6.52
N ARG A 84 -4.89 -1.50 -6.83
CA ARG A 84 -6.21 -0.99 -6.48
C ARG A 84 -6.73 -1.71 -5.24
N GLU A 85 -7.20 -0.92 -4.29
CA GLU A 85 -7.88 -1.39 -3.08
C GLU A 85 -8.99 -2.43 -3.34
N ILE A 86 -8.99 -3.46 -2.49
CA ILE A 86 -10.06 -4.45 -2.40
C ILE A 86 -11.03 -4.00 -1.29
N PRO A 87 -12.30 -3.71 -1.61
CA PRO A 87 -13.23 -3.24 -0.59
C PRO A 87 -13.52 -4.30 0.48
N GLY A 88 -13.28 -3.94 1.75
CA GLY A 88 -13.77 -4.69 2.91
C GLY A 88 -12.91 -5.87 3.35
N ASP A 89 -11.65 -5.97 2.89
CA ASP A 89 -10.67 -6.90 3.44
C ASP A 89 -9.71 -6.27 4.46
N GLU A 90 -9.85 -4.97 4.71
CA GLU A 90 -9.13 -4.22 5.75
C GLU A 90 -7.60 -4.20 5.58
N ILE A 91 -7.12 -4.43 4.35
CA ILE A 91 -5.71 -4.31 3.96
C ILE A 91 -5.58 -3.06 3.05
N ASP A 92 -4.51 -2.29 3.23
CA ASP A 92 -4.15 -1.15 2.35
C ASP A 92 -3.29 -1.69 1.20
N GLN A 93 -3.91 -2.21 0.15
CA GLN A 93 -3.16 -2.82 -0.96
C GLN A 93 -2.38 -1.78 -1.76
N ASN A 94 -2.75 -0.49 -1.69
CA ASN A 94 -2.10 0.56 -2.46
C ASN A 94 -1.23 1.49 -1.63
N CYS A 95 -0.92 1.11 -0.39
CA CYS A 95 0.01 1.78 0.50
C CYS A 95 -0.20 3.30 0.60
N ASN A 96 -1.45 3.78 0.48
CA ASN A 96 -1.75 5.21 0.51
C ASN A 96 -2.10 5.72 1.92
N GLY A 97 -2.05 4.82 2.92
CA GLY A 97 -2.39 5.10 4.31
C GLY A 97 -3.89 5.05 4.61
N SER A 98 -4.72 4.56 3.66
CA SER A 98 -6.16 4.40 3.81
C SER A 98 -6.58 3.00 3.41
N LEU A 99 -7.03 2.23 4.41
CA LEU A 99 -7.52 0.84 4.31
C LEU A 99 -8.74 0.61 3.38
N LEU A 100 -9.21 1.62 2.63
CA LEU A 100 -10.45 1.57 1.84
C LEU A 100 -10.50 2.58 0.67
N CYS A 101 -10.63 2.05 -0.56
CA CYS A 101 -11.31 2.76 -1.64
C CYS A 101 -12.83 2.61 -1.46
N GLY A 102 -13.41 3.56 -0.72
CA GLY A 102 -14.86 3.67 -0.55
C GLY A 102 -15.24 3.51 0.90
N ALA A 103 -15.42 4.65 1.57
CA ALA A 103 -16.18 4.70 2.80
C ALA A 103 -17.50 3.95 2.57
N ILE A 104 -17.66 2.80 3.22
CA ILE A 104 -19.01 2.35 3.52
C ILE A 104 -19.58 3.47 4.41
N PRO A 105 -20.75 4.05 4.09
CA PRO A 105 -21.32 5.11 4.92
C PRO A 105 -21.33 4.68 6.39
N PRO A 106 -21.05 5.59 7.34
CA PRO A 106 -21.06 5.26 8.76
C PRO A 106 -22.42 4.64 9.11
N GLY A 107 -22.44 3.33 9.35
CA GLY A 107 -23.68 2.57 9.46
C GLY A 107 -23.59 1.06 9.23
N THR A 108 -22.48 0.53 8.71
CA THR A 108 -22.27 -0.92 8.64
C THR A 108 -21.03 -1.30 9.44
N GLU A 109 -21.16 -1.23 10.75
CA GLU A 109 -20.22 -1.85 11.67
C GLU A 109 -20.19 -3.36 11.35
N SER A 110 -19.03 -3.84 10.90
CA SER A 110 -18.73 -5.27 10.73
C SER A 110 -18.28 -5.94 12.04
N SER A 111 -18.35 -5.28 13.19
CA SER A 111 -18.06 -5.95 14.46
C SER A 111 -19.34 -6.58 15.01
N GLY A 112 -19.43 -7.91 14.88
CA GLY A 112 -20.50 -8.72 15.44
C GLY A 112 -20.82 -8.34 16.89
N SER A 113 -22.00 -7.78 17.09
CA SER A 113 -22.74 -7.80 18.35
C SER A 113 -24.19 -7.46 18.06
N VAL A 114 -25.08 -8.38 18.39
CA VAL A 114 -26.54 -8.29 18.29
C VAL A 114 -27.09 -7.06 19.04
N ALA A 115 -27.12 -5.90 18.38
CA ALA A 115 -27.74 -4.69 18.92
C ALA A 115 -29.25 -4.71 18.66
N TRP A 116 -29.99 -5.33 19.58
CA TRP A 116 -31.42 -5.10 19.74
C TRP A 116 -31.66 -3.63 20.12
N MET A 117 -32.01 -2.78 19.16
CA MET A 117 -32.52 -1.44 19.46
C MET A 117 -34.01 -1.36 19.11
N ILE A 118 -34.81 -1.63 20.14
CA ILE A 118 -36.22 -1.26 20.23
C ILE A 118 -36.26 0.24 20.54
N TYR A 119 -36.86 1.09 19.69
CA TYR A 119 -37.67 2.24 20.11
C TYR A 119 -38.53 2.76 18.94
N GLY A 120 -39.47 1.91 18.53
CA GLY A 120 -40.68 2.28 17.81
C GLY A 120 -41.76 1.32 18.30
N GLY A 121 -42.50 1.73 19.32
CA GLY A 121 -43.31 0.83 20.15
C GLY A 121 -44.24 -0.07 19.35
N ILE A 122 -43.90 -1.35 19.25
CA ILE A 122 -44.80 -2.52 19.18
C ILE A 122 -43.94 -3.73 19.54
N LEU A 123 -44.23 -4.30 20.70
CA LEU A 123 -43.75 -5.61 21.13
C LEU A 123 -44.55 -6.67 20.34
N LEU A 124 -44.03 -7.11 19.20
CA LEU A 124 -44.53 -8.32 18.51
C LEU A 124 -43.76 -9.54 19.03
N VAL A 125 -44.22 -10.09 20.15
CA VAL A 125 -43.88 -11.47 20.54
C VAL A 125 -44.83 -12.40 19.83
N LEU A 126 -44.35 -12.99 18.74
CA LEU A 126 -44.91 -14.22 18.19
C LEU A 126 -44.50 -15.39 19.09
N GLY A 127 -45.46 -15.95 19.84
CA GLY A 127 -45.31 -17.30 20.40
C GLY A 127 -45.94 -17.50 21.77
N GLY A 128 -47.18 -17.98 21.81
CA GLY A 128 -47.77 -18.44 23.07
C GLY A 128 -49.30 -18.60 23.05
N ARG A 129 -49.77 -19.70 22.45
CA ARG A 129 -51.09 -20.36 22.62
C ARG A 129 -52.23 -19.51 23.23
N ALA A 130 -53.07 -19.01 22.32
CA ALA A 130 -54.53 -18.85 22.42
C ALA A 130 -55.19 -18.81 23.82
N ARG A 131 -55.72 -17.64 24.22
CA ARG A 131 -56.99 -17.56 24.94
C ARG A 131 -57.82 -16.38 24.40
N ARG A 132 -59.01 -16.71 23.89
CA ARG A 132 -60.05 -15.76 23.47
C ARG A 132 -60.40 -14.84 24.62
N LEU A 133 -60.31 -13.53 24.42
CA LEU A 133 -61.09 -12.57 25.20
C LEU A 133 -62.04 -11.84 24.24
N ARG A 134 -63.31 -12.23 24.33
CA ARG A 134 -64.45 -11.48 23.78
C ARG A 134 -64.80 -10.37 24.76
N ARG A 135 -64.90 -9.13 24.28
CA ARG A 135 -65.96 -8.13 24.60
C ARG A 135 -65.64 -6.85 23.82
N ALA A 136 -66.28 -6.64 22.68
CA ALA A 136 -67.56 -5.93 22.53
C ALA A 136 -67.45 -4.43 22.82
N GLY A 137 -66.93 -3.66 21.84
CA GLY A 137 -67.21 -2.23 21.72
C GLY A 137 -68.48 -2.05 20.90
N ARG A 138 -69.59 -1.69 21.55
CA ARG A 138 -70.84 -1.34 20.86
C ARG A 138 -70.86 0.17 20.65
N ALA A 139 -70.92 0.55 19.37
CA ALA A 139 -71.18 1.90 18.90
C ALA A 139 -72.63 2.35 19.14
N GLY A 140 -72.81 3.67 19.21
CA GLY A 140 -74.09 4.38 19.06
C GLY A 140 -74.56 5.07 20.35
N ARG A 141 -75.27 6.21 20.35
CA ARG A 141 -75.97 6.98 19.29
C ARG A 141 -76.77 8.10 20.06
N ILE A 142 -76.87 9.35 19.53
CA ILE A 142 -77.86 10.47 19.73
C ILE A 142 -78.73 10.48 21.01
N GLN A 143 -78.99 11.61 21.69
CA GLN A 143 -79.38 12.95 21.21
C GLN A 143 -78.79 14.04 22.12
#